data_AF-A0A1C0ADY9-F1
#
_entry.id   AF-A0A1C0ADY9-F1
#
_cell.length_a   1.000
_cell.length_b   1.000
_cell.length_c   1.000
_cell.angle_alpha   90.00
_cell.angle_beta   90.00
_cell.angle_gamma   90.00
#
_symmetry.space_group_name_H-M   'P 1'
#
loop_
_entity.id
_entity.type
_entity.pdbx_description
1 polymer ?
#
loop_
_entity_poly.entity_id
_entity_poly.type
_entity_poly.pdbx_seq_one_letter_code
_entity_poly.pdbx_strand_id
1 'polypeptide(L)'
;MRVKGDISPNVCSIEPFGGEVGKVEVRLRENIKPYEEKNEETGEVISGFEYDEYLFVLDDTENLSENIQNNFSDWLTTGRTLEIDPRATLYITAKTTAIDEYTEELIQGGIL
;
A
#
# COMPACT_ATOMS: atom_id res chain seq x y z
N MET A 1 8.89 3.48 -0.83
CA MET A 1 10.08 4.24 -0.38
C MET A 1 10.86 3.32 0.55
N ARG A 2 12.20 3.35 0.57
CA ARG A 2 12.97 2.48 1.49
C ARG A 2 12.94 3.05 2.92
N VAL A 3 12.46 2.26 3.87
CA VAL A 3 12.32 2.63 5.29
C VAL A 3 13.16 1.69 6.15
N LYS A 4 13.70 2.19 7.27
CA LYS A 4 14.31 1.41 8.35
C LYS A 4 13.43 1.52 9.60
N GLY A 5 13.14 0.40 10.24
CA GLY A 5 12.38 0.35 11.48
C GLY A 5 13.00 -0.62 12.49
N ASP A 6 12.79 -0.38 13.78
CA ASP A 6 13.40 -1.19 14.85
C ASP A 6 12.71 -2.55 15.02
N ILE A 7 11.43 -2.63 14.64
CA ILE A 7 10.58 -3.83 14.78
C ILE A 7 10.17 -4.29 13.39
N SER A 8 10.11 -5.61 13.18
CA SER A 8 9.57 -6.18 11.93
C SER A 8 8.15 -5.68 11.70
N PRO A 9 7.87 -5.01 10.58
CA PRO A 9 6.55 -4.45 10.35
C PRO A 9 5.57 -5.51 9.83
N ASN A 10 4.28 -5.21 9.92
CA ASN A 10 3.25 -5.95 9.20
C ASN A 10 3.27 -5.58 7.71
N VAL A 11 3.01 -6.55 6.83
CA VAL A 11 2.95 -6.34 5.37
C VAL A 11 1.84 -5.37 4.95
N CYS A 12 0.79 -5.24 5.75
CA CYS A 12 -0.32 -4.32 5.55
C CYS A 12 -0.76 -3.75 6.90
N SER A 13 -1.05 -2.45 6.93
CA SER A 13 -1.73 -1.79 8.06
C SER A 13 -2.71 -0.75 7.52
N ILE A 14 -3.90 -0.71 8.11
CA ILE A 14 -4.96 0.26 7.79
C ILE A 14 -5.27 1.02 9.08
N GLU A 15 -5.07 2.33 9.07
CA GLU A 15 -5.29 3.20 10.24
C GLU A 15 -6.16 4.40 9.85
N PRO A 16 -7.00 4.95 10.74
CA PRO A 16 -7.77 6.16 10.45
C PRO A 16 -6.86 7.32 10.03
N PHE A 17 -7.22 8.02 8.95
CA PHE A 17 -6.44 9.16 8.49
C PHE A 17 -6.82 10.41 9.31
N GLY A 18 -5.90 10.86 10.16
CA GLY A 18 -6.17 11.97 11.09
C GLY A 18 -6.53 13.31 10.44
N GLY A 19 -6.28 13.47 9.13
CA GLY A 19 -6.60 14.68 8.38
C GLY A 19 -8.04 14.77 7.85
N GLU A 20 -8.77 13.66 7.73
CA GLU A 20 -10.09 13.64 7.11
C GLU A 20 -10.97 12.49 7.62
N VAL A 21 -12.20 12.82 8.05
CA VAL A 21 -13.17 11.83 8.54
C VAL A 21 -13.69 10.97 7.39
N GLY A 22 -13.72 9.65 7.59
CA GLY A 22 -14.14 8.70 6.56
C GLY A 22 -13.02 8.27 5.62
N LYS A 23 -11.77 8.67 5.89
CA LYS A 23 -10.59 8.18 5.18
C LYS A 23 -9.68 7.38 6.10
N VAL A 24 -8.97 6.44 5.50
CA VAL A 24 -7.94 5.63 6.15
C VAL A 24 -6.63 5.73 5.39
N GLU A 25 -5.55 5.62 6.14
CA GLU A 25 -4.20 5.46 5.63
C GLU A 25 -3.87 3.96 5.55
N VAL A 26 -3.66 3.49 4.34
CA VAL A 26 -3.21 2.12 4.06
C VAL A 26 -1.71 2.15 3.79
N ARG A 27 -0.94 1.42 4.59
CA ARG A 27 0.49 1.22 4.38
C ARG A 27 0.77 -0.21 3.99
N LEU A 28 1.38 -0.40 2.82
CA LEU A 28 1.81 -1.69 2.29
C LEU A 28 3.33 -1.77 2.34
N ARG A 29 3.85 -2.93 2.75
CA ARG A 29 5.29 -3.14 2.93
C ARG A 29 5.75 -4.41 2.27
N GLU A 30 6.87 -4.32 1.57
CA GLU A 30 7.51 -5.45 0.90
C GLU A 30 9.03 -5.42 1.07
N ASN A 31 9.70 -6.48 0.62
CA ASN A 31 11.15 -6.63 0.72
C ASN A 31 11.69 -6.45 2.16
N ILE A 32 10.90 -6.85 3.16
CA ILE A 32 11.24 -6.78 4.58
C ILE A 32 12.41 -7.72 4.84
N LYS A 33 13.55 -7.15 5.24
CA LYS A 33 14.74 -7.89 5.63
C LYS A 33 15.38 -7.29 6.87
N PRO A 34 15.91 -8.12 7.79
CA PRO A 34 16.69 -7.62 8.90
C PRO A 34 17.98 -6.98 8.38
N TYR A 35 18.46 -5.94 9.08
CA TYR A 35 19.77 -5.36 8.86
C TYR A 35 20.51 -5.21 10.19
N GLU A 36 21.83 -5.27 10.12
CA GLU A 36 22.73 -4.93 11.22
C GLU A 36 23.76 -3.95 10.65
N GLU A 37 23.88 -2.79 11.30
CA GLU A 37 24.83 -1.76 10.94
C GLU A 37 25.70 -1.45 12.15
N LYS A 38 27.00 -1.62 12.00
CA LYS A 38 27.97 -1.29 13.05
C LYS A 38 28.37 0.18 12.89
N ASN A 39 28.14 0.97 13.93
CA ASN A 39 28.65 2.32 14.00
C ASN A 39 30.17 2.27 14.19
N GLU A 40 30.94 2.76 13.22
CA GLU A 40 32.41 2.72 13.26
C GLU A 40 33.01 3.65 14.32
N GLU A 41 32.29 4.69 14.73
CA GLU A 41 32.75 5.67 15.72
C GLU A 41 32.45 5.25 17.17
N THR A 42 31.27 4.67 17.43
CA THR A 42 30.87 4.26 18.79
C THR A 42 31.08 2.76 19.06
N GLY A 43 31.23 1.96 18.01
CA GLY A 43 31.32 0.50 18.09
C GLY A 43 29.99 -0.21 18.36
N GLU A 44 28.89 0.54 18.48
CA GLU A 44 27.55 0.00 18.72
C GLU A 44 26.99 -0.68 17.46
N VAL A 45 26.24 -1.77 17.67
CA VAL A 45 25.51 -2.46 16.60
C VAL A 45 24.06 -2.01 16.66
N ILE A 46 23.62 -1.34 15.60
CA ILE A 46 22.22 -1.00 15.38
C ILE A 46 21.61 -2.15 14.58
N SER A 47 20.54 -2.73 15.09
CA SER A 47 19.79 -3.80 14.40
C SER A 47 18.36 -3.36 14.18
N GLY A 48 17.77 -3.80 13.08
CA GLY A 48 16.39 -3.51 12.74
C GLY A 48 15.97 -4.19 11.45
N PHE A 49 14.97 -3.63 10.78
CA PHE A 49 14.44 -4.10 9.51
C PHE A 49 14.45 -2.98 8.50
N GLU A 50 14.84 -3.30 7.27
CA GLU A 50 14.65 -2.42 6.12
C GLU A 50 13.59 -3.02 5.19
N TYR A 51 12.75 -2.16 4.62
CA TYR A 51 11.63 -2.56 3.76
C TYR A 51 11.22 -1.42 2.83
N ASP A 52 10.56 -1.77 1.74
CA ASP A 52 9.89 -0.77 0.90
C ASP A 52 8.47 -0.55 1.43
N GLU A 53 8.08 0.71 1.62
CA GLU A 53 6.75 1.12 2.10
C GLU A 53 6.01 1.97 1.07
N TYR A 54 4.72 1.67 0.86
CA TYR A 54 3.80 2.42 0.00
C TYR A 54 2.59 2.87 0.81
N LEU A 55 2.23 4.15 0.68
CA LEU A 55 1.15 4.78 1.44
C LEU A 55 0.01 5.21 0.50
N PHE A 56 -1.21 4.87 0.88
CA PHE A 56 -2.44 5.28 0.20
C PHE A 56 -3.40 5.91 1.19
N VAL A 57 -4.09 6.97 0.79
CA VAL A 57 -5.22 7.52 1.54
C VAL A 57 -6.48 7.17 0.77
N LEU A 58 -7.31 6.30 1.34
CA LEU A 58 -8.49 5.72 0.71
C LEU A 58 -9.74 5.99 1.55
N ASP A 59 -10.92 5.87 0.94
CA ASP A 59 -12.18 5.94 1.68
C ASP A 59 -12.38 4.69 2.54
N ASP A 60 -12.84 4.90 3.78
CA ASP A 60 -13.12 3.84 4.75
C ASP A 60 -14.42 3.11 4.39
N THR A 61 -14.29 2.15 3.48
CA THR A 61 -15.41 1.31 3.03
C THR A 61 -15.39 -0.04 3.76
N GLU A 62 -16.57 -0.64 3.98
CA GLU A 62 -16.74 -1.88 4.74
C GLU A 62 -15.86 -3.04 4.22
N ASN A 63 -15.63 -3.11 2.91
CA ASN A 63 -14.88 -4.18 2.26
C ASN A 63 -13.42 -3.82 1.94
N LEU A 64 -12.93 -2.66 2.38
CA LEU A 64 -11.59 -2.19 1.99
C LEU A 64 -10.50 -3.18 2.39
N SER A 65 -10.52 -3.66 3.65
CA SER A 65 -9.51 -4.58 4.15
C SER A 65 -9.44 -5.88 3.34
N GLU A 66 -10.61 -6.47 3.05
CA GLU A 66 -10.70 -7.67 2.22
C GLU A 66 -10.25 -7.42 0.78
N ASN A 67 -10.63 -6.27 0.20
CA ASN A 67 -10.21 -5.90 -1.15
C ASN A 67 -8.68 -5.76 -1.24
N ILE A 68 -8.04 -5.09 -0.27
CA ILE A 68 -6.58 -4.94 -0.22
C ILE A 68 -5.91 -6.31 -0.10
N GLN A 69 -6.42 -7.20 0.76
CA GLN A 69 -5.85 -8.53 0.95
C GLN A 69 -5.99 -9.41 -0.29
N ASN A 70 -7.17 -9.44 -0.90
CA ASN A 70 -7.45 -10.24 -2.09
C ASN A 70 -6.67 -9.76 -3.33
N ASN A 71 -6.35 -8.46 -3.39
CA ASN A 71 -5.66 -7.84 -4.53
C ASN A 71 -4.27 -7.29 -4.16
N PHE A 72 -3.62 -7.85 -3.13
CA PHE A 72 -2.41 -7.27 -2.53
C PHE A 72 -1.27 -7.02 -3.54
N SER A 73 -1.05 -7.94 -4.47
CA SER A 73 -0.02 -7.80 -5.52
C SER A 73 -0.29 -6.61 -6.46
N ASP A 74 -1.55 -6.34 -6.77
CA ASP A 74 -1.94 -5.24 -7.65
C ASP A 74 -1.75 -3.90 -6.94
N TRP A 75 -2.04 -3.86 -5.64
CA TRP A 75 -1.77 -2.70 -4.80
C TRP A 75 -0.28 -2.41 -4.65
N LEU A 76 0.58 -3.42 -4.47
CA LEU A 76 2.04 -3.24 -4.48
C LEU A 76 2.54 -2.72 -5.83
N THR A 77 2.02 -3.27 -6.94
CA THR A 77 2.35 -2.80 -8.29
C THR A 77 1.96 -1.34 -8.48
N THR A 78 0.78 -0.96 -7.97
CA THR A 78 0.30 0.43 -7.95
C THR A 78 1.24 1.33 -7.16
N GLY A 79 1.62 0.93 -5.94
CA GLY A 79 2.56 1.66 -5.09
C GLY A 79 3.91 1.90 -5.78
N ARG A 80 4.53 0.84 -6.31
CA ARG A 80 5.78 0.92 -7.08
C ARG A 80 5.68 1.91 -8.25
N THR A 81 4.57 1.87 -8.97
CA THR A 81 4.38 2.73 -10.14
C THR A 81 4.25 4.20 -9.73
N LEU A 82 3.54 4.50 -8.64
CA LEU A 82 3.40 5.86 -8.11
C LEU A 82 4.72 6.46 -7.63
N GLU A 83 5.63 5.64 -7.11
CA GLU A 83 6.97 6.11 -6.72
C GLU A 83 7.83 6.54 -7.91
N ILE A 84 7.65 5.87 -9.05
CA ILE A 84 8.44 6.12 -10.27
C ILE A 84 7.84 7.28 -11.07
N ASP A 85 6.51 7.33 -11.18
CA ASP A 85 5.79 8.39 -11.88
C ASP A 85 4.47 8.73 -11.15
N PRO A 86 4.39 9.89 -10.49
CA PRO A 86 3.16 10.35 -9.85
C PRO A 86 1.98 10.49 -10.83
N ARG A 87 2.23 10.64 -12.14
CA ARG A 87 1.18 10.71 -13.18
C ARG A 87 0.62 9.34 -13.55
N ALA A 88 1.27 8.24 -13.16
CA ALA A 88 0.75 6.89 -13.37
C ALA A 88 -0.56 6.63 -12.63
N THR A 89 -0.88 7.46 -11.63
CA THR A 89 -2.22 7.56 -11.03
C THR A 89 -3.32 7.59 -12.10
N LEU A 90 -3.15 8.38 -13.18
CA LEU A 90 -4.16 8.52 -14.23
C LEU A 90 -4.44 7.20 -14.96
N TYR A 91 -3.43 6.38 -15.19
CA TYR A 91 -3.58 5.09 -15.87
C TYR A 91 -4.29 4.07 -14.97
N ILE A 92 -3.96 4.06 -13.68
CA ILE A 92 -4.56 3.13 -12.71
C ILE A 92 -6.00 3.55 -12.41
N THR A 93 -6.27 4.84 -12.19
CA THR A 93 -7.63 5.37 -12.05
C THR A 93 -8.47 5.03 -13.28
N ALA A 94 -7.95 5.25 -14.49
CA ALA A 94 -8.69 4.90 -15.72
C ALA A 94 -8.97 3.39 -15.82
N LYS A 95 -8.03 2.54 -15.40
CA LYS A 95 -8.23 1.07 -15.39
C LYS A 95 -9.27 0.66 -14.35
N THR A 96 -9.22 1.19 -13.13
CA THR A 96 -10.18 0.87 -12.07
C THR A 96 -11.57 1.36 -12.44
N THR A 97 -11.71 2.60 -12.94
CA THR A 97 -12.99 3.13 -13.43
C THR A 97 -13.57 2.26 -14.55
N ALA A 98 -12.75 1.83 -15.52
CA ALA A 98 -13.21 0.95 -16.59
C ALA A 98 -13.67 -0.43 -16.07
N ILE A 99 -13.05 -0.95 -15.02
CA ILE A 99 -13.46 -2.20 -14.36
C ILE A 99 -14.78 -2.01 -13.60
N ASP A 100 -14.92 -0.90 -12.88
CA ASP A 100 -16.14 -0.58 -12.12
C ASP A 100 -17.33 -0.42 -13.09
N GLU A 101 -17.17 0.36 -14.16
CA GLU A 101 -18.19 0.53 -15.20
C GLU A 101 -18.60 -0.80 -15.83
N TYR A 102 -17.63 -1.65 -16.18
CA TYR A 102 -17.91 -2.97 -16.74
C TYR A 102 -18.62 -3.90 -15.74
N THR A 103 -18.26 -3.81 -14.46
CA THR A 103 -18.89 -4.60 -13.40
C THR A 103 -20.34 -4.16 -13.19
N GLU A 104 -20.61 -2.85 -13.20
CA GLU A 104 -21.97 -2.30 -13.14
C GLU A 104 -22.82 -2.73 -14.35
N GLU A 105 -22.25 -2.73 -15.56
CA GLU A 105 -22.95 -3.21 -16.76
C GLU A 105 -23.32 -4.69 -16.65
N LEU A 106 -22.44 -5.54 -16.12
CA LEU A 106 -22.73 -6.97 -15.94
C LEU A 106 -23.84 -7.22 -14.92
N ILE A 107 -23.90 -6.44 -13.84
CA ILE A 107 -24.97 -6.50 -12.83
C ILE A 107 -26.29 -6.03 -13.44
N GLN A 108 -26.29 -4.90 -14.16
CA GLN A 108 -27.50 -4.39 -14.84
C GLN A 108 -27.98 -5.33 -15.95
N GLY A 109 -27.05 -6.03 -16.60
CA GLY A 109 -27.34 -7.06 -17.60
C GLY A 109 -27.83 -8.39 -17.02
N GLY A 110 -27.81 -8.57 -15.69
CA GLY A 110 -28.23 -9.80 -15.01
C GLY A 110 -27.33 -11.01 -15.29
N ILE A 111 -26.07 -10.76 -15.68
CA ILE A 111 -25.06 -11.81 -15.92
C ILE A 111 -24.37 -12.20 -14.60
N LEU A 112 -24.32 -11.26 -13.66
CA LEU A 112 -23.85 -11.41 -12.28
C LEU A 112 -24.98 -11.12 -11.29
#